data_AF-A0A5A7TEC8-F1
#
_entry.id   AF-A0A5A7TEC8-F1
#
_cell.length_a   1.000
_cell.length_b   1.000
_cell.length_c   1.000
_cell.angle_alpha   90.00
_cell.angle_beta   90.00
_cell.angle_gamma   90.00
#
_symmetry.space_group_name_H-M   'P 1'
#
loop_
_entity.id
_entity.type
_entity.pdbx_description
1 polymer ?
#
loop_
_entity_poly.entity_id
_entity_poly.type
_entity_poly.pdbx_seq_one_letter_code
_entity_poly.pdbx_strand_id
1 'polypeptide(L)'
;MIHMAFECANDQLRAIAEWSVPALANDTVVRHEFLRLLRAMPDLSSLDRAVCQRVLICSMDDMRSFAEMTDKERKNYYRGLL
;
A
#
# COMPACT_ATOMS: atom_id res chain seq x y z
N MET A 1 -1.35 21.46 -18.40
CA MET A 1 -0.65 21.41 -17.10
C MET A 1 -1.39 20.49 -16.10
N ILE A 2 -2.69 20.71 -15.85
CA ILE A 2 -3.50 19.86 -14.95
C ILE A 2 -3.62 18.40 -15.44
N HIS A 3 -3.79 18.18 -16.75
CA HIS A 3 -3.84 16.83 -17.33
C HIS A 3 -2.53 16.04 -17.14
N MET A 4 -1.37 16.65 -17.38
CA MET A 4 -0.08 16.01 -17.16
C MET A 4 0.20 15.74 -15.67
N ALA A 5 -0.26 16.60 -14.76
CA ALA A 5 -0.13 16.36 -13.32
C ALA A 5 -1.00 15.17 -12.87
N PHE A 6 -2.18 15.01 -13.47
CA PHE A 6 -3.07 13.89 -13.19
C PHE A 6 -2.53 12.57 -13.75
N GLU A 7 -2.01 12.57 -14.98
CA GLU A 7 -1.34 11.40 -15.57
C GLU A 7 -0.08 11.02 -14.80
N CYS A 8 0.75 11.99 -14.39
CA CYS A 8 1.95 11.73 -13.59
C CYS A 8 1.61 11.16 -12.20
N ALA A 9 0.60 11.70 -11.51
CA ALA A 9 0.11 11.12 -10.27
C ALA A 9 -0.45 9.71 -10.48
N ASN A 10 -1.11 9.46 -11.61
CA ASN A 10 -1.67 8.16 -11.95
C ASN A 10 -0.59 7.13 -12.32
N ASP A 11 0.50 7.56 -12.97
CA ASP A 11 1.68 6.73 -13.25
C ASP A 11 2.44 6.39 -11.96
N GLN A 12 2.56 7.34 -11.02
CA GLN A 12 3.15 7.10 -9.71
C GLN A 12 2.29 6.14 -8.87
N LEU A 13 0.98 6.31 -8.87
CA LEU A 13 0.03 5.40 -8.21
C LEU A 13 0.04 4.02 -8.86
N ARG A 14 0.18 3.94 -10.19
CA ARG A 14 0.34 2.68 -10.92
C ARG A 14 1.66 2.00 -10.56
N ALA A 15 2.76 2.72 -10.45
CA ALA A 15 4.04 2.18 -10.00
C ALA A 15 3.98 1.64 -8.57
N ILE A 16 3.22 2.29 -7.67
CA ILE A 16 2.94 1.80 -6.30
C ILE A 16 2.07 0.52 -6.35
N ALA A 17 1.03 0.51 -7.18
CA ALA A 17 0.17 -0.66 -7.36
C ALA A 17 0.91 -1.85 -8.00
N GLU A 18 1.81 -1.59 -8.95
CA GLU A 18 2.65 -2.61 -9.59
C GLU A 18 3.76 -3.10 -8.66
N TRP A 19 4.27 -2.27 -7.76
CA TRP A 19 5.10 -2.72 -6.64
C TRP A 19 4.35 -3.66 -5.70
N SER A 20 3.03 -3.51 -5.55
CA SER A 20 2.23 -4.28 -4.59
C SER A 20 2.21 -5.79 -4.90
N VAL A 21 2.33 -6.18 -6.18
CA VAL A 21 2.24 -7.59 -6.59
C VAL A 21 3.53 -8.37 -6.31
N PRO A 22 4.75 -7.87 -6.62
CA PRO A 22 6.00 -8.49 -6.20
C PRO A 22 6.34 -8.24 -4.72
N ALA A 23 5.90 -7.11 -4.14
CA ALA A 23 6.13 -6.75 -2.73
C ALA A 23 5.55 -7.79 -1.78
N LEU A 24 4.43 -8.42 -2.15
CA LEU A 24 3.78 -9.44 -1.33
C LEU A 24 4.69 -10.65 -1.04
N ALA A 25 5.60 -10.98 -1.96
CA ALA A 25 6.58 -12.05 -1.76
C ALA A 25 7.73 -11.64 -0.83
N ASN A 26 7.92 -10.35 -0.59
CA ASN A 26 9.01 -9.79 0.20
C ASN A 26 8.53 -8.70 1.16
N ASP A 27 7.36 -8.94 1.78
CA ASP A 27 6.66 -8.02 2.69
C ASP A 27 7.61 -7.40 3.72
N THR A 28 8.54 -8.18 4.25
CA THR A 28 9.51 -7.73 5.24
C THR A 28 10.43 -6.63 4.72
N VAL A 29 10.89 -6.72 3.47
CA VAL A 29 11.81 -5.72 2.88
C VAL A 29 11.07 -4.42 2.57
N VAL A 30 9.88 -4.51 1.98
CA VAL A 30 9.07 -3.31 1.69
C VAL A 30 8.68 -2.58 2.96
N ARG A 31 8.30 -3.32 4.00
CA ARG A 31 8.01 -2.77 5.33
C ARG A 31 9.23 -2.07 5.92
N HIS A 32 10.41 -2.69 5.83
CA HIS A 32 11.63 -2.12 6.38
C HIS A 32 12.01 -0.81 5.68
N GLU A 33 11.93 -0.79 4.35
CA GLU A 33 12.31 0.37 3.56
C GLU A 33 11.34 1.54 3.73
N PHE A 34 10.04 1.26 3.79
CA PHE A 34 9.03 2.28 4.09
C PHE A 34 9.22 2.87 5.49
N LEU A 35 9.49 2.04 6.51
CA LEU A 35 9.80 2.50 7.85
C LEU A 35 11.08 3.33 7.91
N ARG A 36 12.09 2.97 7.12
CA ARG A 36 13.34 3.73 6.97
C ARG A 36 13.08 5.12 6.40
N LEU A 37 12.30 5.22 5.32
CA LEU A 37 11.92 6.48 4.69
C LEU A 37 11.09 7.35 5.64
N LEU A 38 10.10 6.78 6.32
CA LEU A 38 9.30 7.50 7.32
C LEU A 38 10.15 8.07 8.45
N ARG A 39 11.19 7.36 8.89
CA ARG A 39 12.14 7.84 9.92
C ARG A 39 13.02 8.97 9.38
N ALA A 40 13.41 8.89 8.11
CA ALA A 40 14.31 9.85 7.47
C ALA A 40 13.63 11.21 7.17
N MET A 41 12.31 11.28 7.06
CA MET A 41 11.59 12.55 6.85
C MET A 41 11.55 13.36 8.15
N PRO A 42 12.27 14.48 8.31
CA PRO A 42 12.30 15.22 9.56
C PRO A 42 11.00 15.98 9.84
N ASP A 43 10.27 16.37 8.79
CA ASP A 43 9.08 17.23 8.88
C ASP A 43 7.80 16.48 9.31
N LEU A 44 7.83 15.14 9.30
CA LEU A 44 6.69 14.35 9.77
C LEU A 44 6.63 14.35 11.30
N SER A 45 5.48 14.71 11.86
CA SER A 45 5.23 14.58 13.29
C SER A 45 5.26 13.10 13.72
N SER A 46 5.43 12.86 15.02
CA SER A 46 5.36 11.50 15.58
C SER A 46 3.99 10.85 15.34
N LEU A 47 2.91 11.66 15.36
CA LEU A 47 1.55 11.20 15.09
C LEU A 47 1.39 10.77 13.63
N ASP A 48 1.85 11.60 12.69
CA ASP A 48 1.76 11.29 11.26
C ASP A 48 2.54 10.01 10.94
N ARG A 49 3.72 9.82 11.52
CA ARG A 49 4.50 8.59 11.38
C ARG A 49 3.73 7.37 11.89
N ALA A 50 3.10 7.47 13.06
CA ALA A 50 2.32 6.37 13.63
C ALA A 50 1.10 6.03 12.76
N VAL A 51 0.43 7.04 12.20
CA VAL A 51 -0.67 6.85 11.25
C VAL A 51 -0.18 6.15 9.99
N CYS A 52 0.90 6.64 9.36
CA CYS A 52 1.47 6.03 8.16
C CYS A 52 1.92 4.58 8.41
N GLN A 53 2.51 4.29 9.57
CA GLN A 53 2.89 2.93 9.96
C GLN A 53 1.68 2.01 10.09
N ARG A 54 0.61 2.48 10.75
CA ARG A 54 -0.63 1.70 10.90
C ARG A 54 -1.26 1.41 9.55
N VAL A 55 -1.35 2.42 8.68
CA VAL A 55 -1.91 2.27 7.32
C VAL A 55 -1.12 1.24 6.53
N LEU A 56 0.21 1.30 6.57
CA LEU A 56 1.07 0.32 5.90
C LEU A 56 0.78 -1.10 6.41
N ILE A 57 0.75 -1.31 7.73
CA ILE A 57 0.53 -2.63 8.33
C ILE A 57 -0.83 -3.18 7.91
N CYS A 58 -1.90 -2.41 8.09
CA CYS A 58 -3.24 -2.83 7.71
C CYS A 58 -3.34 -3.15 6.20
N SER A 59 -2.78 -2.29 5.34
CA SER A 59 -2.83 -2.49 3.90
C SER A 59 -2.08 -3.75 3.45
N MET A 60 -0.92 -4.04 4.05
CA MET A 60 -0.17 -5.26 3.75
C MET A 60 -0.90 -6.51 4.25
N ASP A 61 -1.47 -6.47 5.46
CA ASP A 61 -2.24 -7.58 6.02
C ASP A 61 -3.51 -7.84 5.20
N ASP A 62 -4.17 -6.79 4.71
CA ASP A 62 -5.32 -6.87 3.81
C ASP A 62 -4.92 -7.50 2.46
N MET A 63 -3.81 -7.05 1.86
CA MET A 63 -3.29 -7.63 0.60
C MET A 63 -2.92 -9.10 0.75
N ARG A 64 -2.27 -9.46 1.86
CA ARG A 64 -1.93 -10.85 2.18
C ARG A 64 -3.19 -11.70 2.34
N SER A 65 -4.13 -11.23 3.15
CA SER A 65 -5.41 -11.91 3.36
C SER A 65 -6.14 -12.11 2.03
N PHE A 66 -6.17 -11.10 1.16
CA PHE A 66 -6.77 -11.18 -0.16
C PHE A 66 -6.07 -12.19 -1.09
N ALA A 67 -4.74 -12.26 -1.06
CA ALA A 67 -3.99 -13.22 -1.83
C ALA A 67 -4.21 -14.67 -1.37
N GLU A 68 -4.38 -14.88 -0.06
CA GLU A 68 -4.67 -16.18 0.55
C GLU A 68 -6.13 -16.64 0.34
N MET A 69 -7.06 -15.71 0.12
CA MET A 69 -8.46 -16.03 -0.18
C MET A 69 -8.61 -16.90 -1.44
N THR A 70 -9.53 -17.86 -1.39
CA THR A 70 -10.01 -18.59 -2.56
C THR A 70 -10.82 -17.68 -3.49
N ASP A 71 -10.97 -18.05 -4.76
CA ASP A 71 -11.78 -17.28 -5.71
C ASP A 71 -13.24 -17.08 -5.26
N LYS A 72 -13.78 -18.03 -4.48
CA LYS A 72 -15.11 -17.91 -3.89
C LYS A 72 -15.15 -16.84 -2.81
N GLU A 73 -14.15 -16.81 -1.92
CA GLU A 73 -14.02 -15.80 -0.87
C GLU A 73 -13.79 -14.41 -1.46
N ARG A 74 -12.93 -14.29 -2.48
CA ARG A 74 -12.72 -13.04 -3.22
C ARG A 74 -14.02 -12.51 -3.84
N LYS A 75 -14.82 -13.38 -4.47
CA LYS A 75 -16.13 -12.99 -5.02
C LYS A 75 -17.10 -12.47 -3.96
N ASN A 76 -17.07 -13.03 -2.75
CA ASN A 76 -17.90 -12.55 -1.64
C ASN A 76 -17.38 -11.24 -1.05
N TYR A 77 -16.06 -11.09 -0.94
CA TYR A 77 -15.40 -9.84 -0.50
C TYR A 77 -15.82 -8.66 -1.40
N TYR A 78 -15.75 -8.82 -2.73
CA TYR A 78 -16.20 -7.80 -3.67
C TYR A 78 -17.69 -7.48 -3.57
N ARG A 79 -18.53 -8.45 -3.20
CA ARG A 79 -19.97 -8.21 -2.98
C ARG A 79 -20.27 -7.46 -1.69
N GLY A 80 -19.41 -7.56 -0.66
CA GLY A 80 -19.58 -6.82 0.59
C GLY A 80 -19.10 -5.36 0.52
N LEU A 81 -18.34 -5.01 -0.51
CA LEU A 81 -17.86 -3.66 -0.81
C LEU A 81 -18.79 -2.85 -1.73
N LEU A 82 -19.77 -3.51 -2.35
CA LEU A 82 -20.81 -2.93 -3.22
C LEU A 82 -22.11 -2.74 -2.43
#